data_AF-A0A968NMG2-F1
#
_entry.id   AF-A0A968NMG2-F1
#
_cell.length_a   1.000
_cell.length_b   1.000
_cell.length_c   1.000
_cell.angle_alpha   90.00
_cell.angle_beta   90.00
_cell.angle_gamma   90.00
#
_symmetry.space_group_name_H-M   'P 1'
#
loop_
_entity.id
_entity.type
_entity.pdbx_description
1 polymer ?
#
loop_
_entity_poly.entity_id
_entity_poly.type
_entity_poly.pdbx_seq_one_letter_code
_entity_poly.pdbx_strand_id
1 'polypeptide(L)'
;MVQNDFAVVPGFVVSADVLRQFLDTLKSSEALVADLPDSSLHLDVDNWRQLQQVAISLRQEMMSATLPHLWVSEILKAVRELSADSLIFRSSLTINSRTRKLGNISGLLESQVSSCSEADISLALKSTWSQLFRARSLLYWQRFGFDIRKIRSAVLVQPLRKVIASGELVANSSIFEIKANLGIGNCNQKR
;
A
#
# COMPACT_ATOMS: atom_id res chain seq x y z
N MET A 1 7.42 -8.24 20.69
CA MET A 1 6.61 -7.43 21.64
C MET A 1 5.29 -8.15 21.86
N VAL A 2 5.01 -8.53 23.11
CA VAL A 2 3.69 -9.02 23.52
C VAL A 2 2.87 -7.79 23.84
N GLN A 3 1.74 -7.60 23.15
CA GLN A 3 0.75 -6.61 23.55
C GLN A 3 -0.41 -7.42 24.15
N ASN A 4 -0.47 -7.46 25.48
CA ASN A 4 -1.52 -8.12 26.28
C ASN A 4 -1.79 -9.59 25.90
N ASP A 5 -0.78 -10.47 26.02
CA ASP A 5 -0.86 -11.93 25.77
C ASP A 5 -1.19 -12.40 24.33
N PHE A 6 -1.27 -11.47 23.37
CA PHE A 6 -1.42 -11.81 21.96
C PHE A 6 -0.07 -11.79 21.24
N ALA A 7 0.24 -12.88 20.53
CA ALA A 7 1.45 -13.01 19.72
C ALA A 7 1.29 -12.20 18.42
N VAL A 8 1.75 -10.95 18.42
CA VAL A 8 1.80 -10.09 17.23
C VAL A 8 3.11 -10.33 16.48
N VAL A 9 3.01 -10.52 15.15
CA VAL A 9 4.19 -10.66 14.28
C VAL A 9 5.01 -9.36 14.32
N PRO A 10 6.31 -9.40 14.68
CA PRO A 10 7.14 -8.19 14.72
C PRO A 10 7.28 -7.60 13.32
N GLY A 11 7.52 -6.31 13.24
CA GLY A 11 7.69 -5.59 11.99
C GLY A 11 7.98 -4.12 12.24
N PHE A 12 8.14 -3.37 11.17
CA PHE A 12 8.33 -1.93 11.22
C PHE A 12 7.41 -1.25 10.21
N VAL A 13 7.25 0.08 10.36
CA VAL A 13 6.39 0.88 9.50
C VAL A 13 7.24 1.88 8.73
N VAL A 14 7.14 1.85 7.41
CA VAL A 14 7.58 2.96 6.56
C VAL A 14 6.52 4.06 6.66
N SER A 15 6.90 5.21 7.22
CA SER A 15 5.98 6.33 7.46
C SER A 15 5.32 6.81 6.16
N ALA A 16 4.09 7.30 6.27
CA ALA A 16 3.41 7.96 5.16
C ALA A 16 4.14 9.22 4.64
N ASP A 17 5.01 9.83 5.46
CA ASP A 17 5.85 10.96 5.02
C ASP A 17 6.87 10.54 3.97
N VAL A 18 7.34 9.29 3.99
CA VAL A 18 8.30 8.78 3.01
C VAL A 18 7.67 8.71 1.61
N LEU A 19 6.40 8.31 1.51
CA LEU A 19 5.67 8.38 0.23
C LEU A 19 5.56 9.83 -0.27
N ARG A 20 5.29 10.79 0.62
CA ARG A 20 5.18 12.20 0.26
C ARG A 20 6.49 12.72 -0.32
N GLN A 21 7.58 12.47 0.40
CA GLN A 21 8.93 12.81 -0.06
C GLN A 21 9.25 12.11 -1.39
N PHE A 22 8.87 10.84 -1.55
CA PHE A 22 9.09 10.12 -2.81
C PHE A 22 8.35 10.82 -3.97
N LEU A 23 7.06 11.10 -3.82
CA LEU A 23 6.28 11.81 -4.83
C LEU A 23 6.87 13.19 -5.14
N ASP A 24 7.41 13.90 -4.15
CA ASP A 24 8.08 15.18 -4.36
C ASP A 24 9.37 15.05 -5.18
N THR A 25 10.12 13.93 -5.06
CA THR A 25 11.24 13.66 -5.97
C THR A 25 10.81 13.46 -7.42
N LEU A 26 9.58 12.96 -7.62
CA LEU A 26 9.04 12.75 -8.96
C LEU A 26 8.46 14.04 -9.57
N LYS A 27 7.92 14.96 -8.77
CA LYS A 27 7.41 16.26 -9.24
C LYS A 27 8.42 17.12 -9.99
N SER A 28 9.71 16.92 -9.74
CA SER A 28 10.79 17.61 -10.45
C SER A 28 10.96 17.12 -11.89
N SER A 29 10.26 16.05 -12.29
CA SER A 29 10.13 15.57 -13.66
C SER A 29 9.01 16.35 -14.37
N GLU A 30 9.31 16.99 -15.51
CA GLU A 30 8.34 17.77 -16.30
C GLU A 30 7.09 16.96 -16.67
N ALA A 31 7.20 15.63 -16.80
CA ALA A 31 6.10 14.74 -17.18
C ALA A 31 5.00 14.63 -16.11
N LEU A 32 5.35 14.79 -14.82
CA LEU A 32 4.41 14.59 -13.72
C LEU A 32 3.66 15.83 -13.29
N VAL A 33 4.21 17.01 -13.53
CA VAL A 33 3.60 18.26 -13.09
C VAL A 33 2.21 18.47 -13.72
N ALA A 34 1.97 17.89 -14.91
CA ALA A 34 0.66 17.90 -15.56
C ALA A 34 -0.29 16.79 -15.07
N ASP A 35 0.21 15.60 -14.76
CA ASP A 35 -0.64 14.43 -14.49
C ASP A 35 -0.81 14.10 -13.00
N LEU A 36 -0.04 14.74 -12.12
CA LEU A 36 -0.13 14.55 -10.68
C LEU A 36 -1.40 15.18 -10.09
N PRO A 37 -1.85 14.68 -8.94
CA PRO A 37 -2.97 15.28 -8.20
C PRO A 37 -2.80 16.75 -7.78
N ASP A 38 -1.56 17.23 -7.73
CA ASP A 38 -1.24 18.63 -7.46
C ASP A 38 -1.36 19.52 -8.71
N SER A 39 -1.49 18.93 -9.90
CA SER A 39 -1.83 19.65 -11.10
C SER A 39 -3.30 20.09 -11.08
N SER A 40 -3.58 21.21 -11.74
CA SER A 40 -4.92 21.76 -11.88
C SER A 40 -5.83 20.92 -12.81
N LEU A 41 -5.35 19.83 -13.39
CA LEU A 41 -6.16 18.96 -14.25
C LEU A 41 -7.21 18.25 -13.41
N HIS A 42 -8.45 18.73 -13.53
CA HIS A 42 -9.62 18.01 -13.09
C HIS A 42 -9.66 16.68 -13.85
N LEU A 43 -9.41 15.57 -13.16
CA LEU A 43 -9.66 14.23 -13.67
C LEU A 43 -11.16 14.10 -13.95
N ASP A 44 -11.55 14.25 -15.21
CA ASP A 44 -12.91 14.00 -15.66
C ASP A 44 -13.16 12.48 -15.66
N VAL A 45 -14.03 12.04 -14.76
CA VAL A 45 -14.35 10.62 -14.58
C VAL A 45 -15.34 10.08 -15.60
N ASP A 46 -16.02 10.95 -16.33
CA ASP A 46 -16.79 10.54 -17.50
C ASP A 46 -15.85 10.18 -18.66
N ASN A 47 -14.60 10.65 -18.61
CA ASN A 47 -13.52 10.25 -19.51
C ASN A 47 -12.61 9.17 -18.90
N TRP A 48 -13.13 7.93 -18.83
CA TRP A 48 -12.39 6.77 -18.32
C TRP A 48 -11.04 6.54 -19.03
N ARG A 49 -10.92 6.94 -20.31
CA ARG A 49 -9.68 6.80 -21.09
C ARG A 49 -8.58 7.70 -20.55
N GLN A 50 -8.91 8.95 -20.24
CA GLN A 50 -7.98 9.91 -19.65
C GLN A 50 -7.52 9.43 -18.27
N LEU A 51 -8.43 8.97 -17.42
CA LEU A 51 -8.09 8.43 -16.10
C LEU A 51 -7.15 7.23 -16.22
N GLN A 52 -7.40 6.32 -17.18
CA GLN A 52 -6.52 5.18 -17.41
C GLN A 52 -5.12 5.60 -17.89
N GLN A 53 -5.04 6.57 -18.80
CA GLN A 53 -3.74 7.08 -19.29
C GLN A 53 -2.92 7.71 -18.17
N VAL A 54 -3.54 8.57 -17.36
CA VAL A 54 -2.92 9.17 -16.17
C VAL A 54 -2.45 8.07 -15.21
N ALA A 55 -3.29 7.09 -14.91
CA ALA A 55 -2.93 5.97 -14.04
C ALA A 55 -1.73 5.16 -14.55
N ILE A 56 -1.64 4.94 -15.87
CA ILE A 56 -0.51 4.23 -16.48
C ILE A 56 0.76 5.06 -16.37
N SER A 57 0.70 6.34 -16.76
CA SER A 57 1.82 7.29 -16.74
C SER A 57 2.42 7.40 -15.33
N LEU A 58 1.58 7.75 -14.34
CA LEU A 58 1.99 7.89 -12.94
C LEU A 58 2.67 6.62 -12.41
N ARG A 59 2.07 5.46 -12.70
CA ARG A 59 2.62 4.18 -12.21
C ARG A 59 3.93 3.83 -12.91
N GLN A 60 4.06 4.06 -14.21
CA GLN A 60 5.31 3.80 -14.92
C GLN A 60 6.45 4.63 -14.35
N GLU A 61 6.19 5.90 -14.04
CA GLU A 61 7.18 6.79 -13.46
C GLU A 61 7.53 6.43 -12.02
N MET A 62 6.54 6.12 -11.19
CA MET A 62 6.80 5.59 -9.86
C MET A 62 7.62 4.31 -9.91
N MET A 63 7.42 3.45 -10.92
CA MET A 63 8.16 2.20 -11.05
C MET A 63 9.57 2.39 -11.61
N SER A 64 9.79 3.35 -12.51
CA SER A 64 11.11 3.66 -13.08
C SER A 64 12.00 4.47 -12.14
N ALA A 65 11.41 5.25 -11.23
CA ALA A 65 12.15 6.07 -10.30
C ALA A 65 12.97 5.25 -9.29
N THR A 66 14.13 5.79 -8.96
CA THR A 66 15.05 5.22 -7.97
C THR A 66 14.72 5.78 -6.59
N LEU A 67 14.62 4.90 -5.60
CA LEU A 67 14.49 5.34 -4.20
C LEU A 67 15.84 5.88 -3.70
N PRO A 68 15.86 6.96 -2.91
CA PRO A 68 17.07 7.40 -2.23
C PRO A 68 17.76 6.25 -1.48
N HIS A 69 19.05 6.07 -1.74
CA HIS A 69 19.85 4.99 -1.14
C HIS A 69 19.77 4.98 0.39
N LEU A 70 19.71 6.17 1.02
CA LEU A 70 19.56 6.29 2.46
C LEU A 70 18.32 5.55 2.97
N TRP A 71 17.15 5.75 2.35
CA TRP A 71 15.90 5.10 2.77
C TRP A 71 15.99 3.58 2.64
N VAL A 72 16.53 3.11 1.52
CA VAL A 72 16.67 1.68 1.25
C VAL A 72 17.62 1.04 2.26
N SER A 73 18.72 1.73 2.60
CA SER A 73 19.70 1.26 3.59
C SER A 73 19.11 1.15 5.01
N GLU A 74 18.26 2.10 5.42
CA GLU A 74 17.57 2.06 6.71
C GLU A 74 16.56 0.91 6.77
N ILE A 75 15.78 0.71 5.70
CA ILE A 75 14.85 -0.41 5.57
C ILE A 75 15.61 -1.74 5.64
N LEU A 76 16.73 -1.89 4.91
CA LEU A 76 17.56 -3.09 4.96
C LEU A 76 18.15 -3.36 6.35
N LYS A 77 18.51 -2.32 7.10
CA LYS A 77 18.95 -2.46 8.49
C LYS A 77 17.82 -3.04 9.35
N ALA A 78 16.61 -2.48 9.27
CA ALA A 78 15.46 -2.98 10.01
C ALA A 78 15.04 -4.40 9.58
N VAL A 79 15.15 -4.73 8.28
CA VAL A 79 14.88 -6.09 7.76
C VAL A 79 15.83 -7.12 8.34
N ARG A 80 17.12 -6.78 8.48
CA ARG A 80 18.12 -7.69 9.08
C ARG A 80 17.78 -8.08 10.52
N GLU A 81 17.17 -7.16 11.29
CA GLU A 81 16.72 -7.43 12.65
C GLU A 81 15.54 -8.41 12.71
N LEU A 82 14.78 -8.58 11.62
CA LEU A 82 13.62 -9.49 11.55
C LEU A 82 14.00 -10.96 11.30
N SER A 83 15.23 -11.24 10.84
CA SER A 83 15.74 -12.60 10.56
C SER A 83 14.78 -13.47 9.73
N ALA A 84 14.35 -12.97 8.56
CA ALA A 84 13.39 -13.65 7.69
C ALA A 84 13.88 -13.78 6.24
N ASP A 85 13.41 -14.81 5.55
CA ASP A 85 13.75 -15.07 4.14
C ASP A 85 12.87 -14.28 3.16
N SER A 86 11.66 -13.91 3.59
CA SER A 86 10.71 -13.15 2.79
C SER A 86 9.90 -12.20 3.65
N LEU A 87 9.40 -11.14 3.01
CA LEU A 87 8.70 -10.04 3.63
C LEU A 87 7.32 -9.87 3.02
N ILE A 88 6.39 -9.33 3.80
CA ILE A 88 5.08 -8.87 3.35
C ILE A 88 4.93 -7.37 3.65
N PHE A 89 4.51 -6.63 2.63
CA PHE A 89 4.27 -5.19 2.64
C PHE A 89 2.77 -4.95 2.58
N ARG A 90 2.24 -4.24 3.58
CA ARG A 90 0.81 -3.95 3.70
C ARG A 90 0.60 -2.44 3.75
N SER A 91 -0.15 -1.91 2.80
CA SER A 91 -0.52 -0.49 2.83
C SER A 91 -1.47 -0.24 4.01
N SER A 92 -1.21 0.83 4.76
CA SER A 92 -2.06 1.33 5.82
C SER A 92 -2.43 2.77 5.50
N LEU A 93 -3.72 3.00 5.24
CA LEU A 93 -4.22 4.29 4.82
C LEU A 93 -4.76 5.10 5.99
N THR A 94 -4.45 6.39 5.95
CA THR A 94 -5.13 7.41 6.75
C THR A 94 -5.64 8.49 5.82
N ILE A 95 -6.92 8.82 5.95
CA ILE A 95 -7.57 9.85 5.15
C ILE A 95 -8.18 10.86 6.11
N ASN A 96 -7.72 12.11 6.04
CA ASN A 96 -8.29 13.18 6.83
C ASN A 96 -9.57 13.66 6.14
N SER A 97 -10.71 13.11 6.57
CA SER A 97 -12.03 13.49 6.07
C SER A 97 -13.00 13.63 7.24
N ARG A 98 -13.50 14.85 7.44
CA ARG A 98 -14.48 15.16 8.51
C ARG A 98 -15.89 14.66 8.18
N THR A 99 -16.19 14.46 6.90
CA THR A 99 -17.56 14.23 6.42
C THR A 99 -17.76 12.88 5.75
N ARG A 100 -16.68 12.18 5.38
CA ARG A 100 -16.75 10.91 4.64
C ARG A 100 -15.90 9.84 5.31
N LYS A 101 -16.50 8.69 5.59
CA LYS A 101 -15.80 7.50 6.08
C LYS A 101 -15.26 6.70 4.91
N LEU A 102 -14.09 6.10 5.10
CA LEU A 102 -13.55 5.16 4.12
C LEU A 102 -14.49 3.95 4.03
N GLY A 103 -14.98 3.67 2.82
CA GLY A 103 -15.81 2.49 2.56
C GLY A 103 -14.96 1.21 2.49
N ASN A 104 -15.52 0.15 1.93
CA ASN A 104 -14.76 -1.07 1.69
C ASN A 104 -13.65 -0.80 0.64
N ILE A 105 -12.40 -1.08 1.00
CA ILE A 105 -11.22 -0.98 0.12
C ILE A 105 -10.65 -2.36 -0.22
N SER A 106 -11.40 -3.43 0.05
CA SER A 106 -11.03 -4.81 -0.27
C SER A 106 -10.73 -4.93 -1.77
N GLY A 107 -9.61 -5.55 -2.09
CA GLY A 107 -9.13 -5.67 -3.46
C GLY A 107 -8.68 -4.35 -4.09
N LEU A 108 -8.65 -3.22 -3.37
CA LEU A 108 -8.07 -1.97 -3.88
C LEU A 108 -6.56 -1.96 -3.67
N LEU A 109 -6.16 -2.30 -2.44
CA LEU A 109 -4.77 -2.35 -1.96
C LEU A 109 -4.45 -3.76 -1.49
N GLU A 110 -3.66 -4.47 -2.29
CA GLU A 110 -3.22 -5.83 -2.02
C GLU A 110 -1.86 -5.83 -1.33
N SER A 111 -1.62 -6.81 -0.46
CA SER A 111 -0.28 -6.97 0.13
C SER A 111 0.72 -7.38 -0.95
N GLN A 112 1.96 -6.89 -0.86
CA GLN A 112 3.06 -7.32 -1.73
C GLN A 112 4.00 -8.23 -0.96
N VAL A 113 4.57 -9.22 -1.63
CA VAL A 113 5.57 -10.14 -1.05
C VAL A 113 6.89 -9.93 -1.78
N SER A 114 8.00 -9.95 -1.04
CA SER A 114 9.32 -9.81 -1.62
C SER A 114 10.34 -10.70 -0.93
N SER A 115 11.45 -10.95 -1.60
CA SER A 115 12.68 -11.39 -0.93
C SER A 115 13.27 -10.24 -0.11
N CYS A 116 14.30 -10.54 0.68
CA CYS A 116 15.02 -9.54 1.47
C CYS A 116 16.15 -8.81 0.71
N SER A 117 16.22 -8.95 -0.62
CA SER A 117 17.21 -8.23 -1.43
C SER A 117 16.87 -6.74 -1.57
N GLU A 118 17.90 -5.91 -1.75
CA GLU A 118 17.74 -4.46 -1.92
C GLU A 118 16.79 -4.09 -3.08
N ALA A 119 16.99 -4.74 -4.22
CA ALA A 119 16.18 -4.52 -5.42
C ALA A 119 14.73 -4.94 -5.21
N ASP A 120 14.49 -6.10 -4.58
CA ASP A 120 13.14 -6.62 -4.35
C ASP A 120 12.37 -5.80 -3.33
N ILE A 121 13.04 -5.35 -2.25
CA ILE A 121 12.44 -4.45 -1.26
C ILE A 121 12.03 -3.13 -1.91
N SER A 122 12.92 -2.55 -2.71
CA SER A 122 12.64 -1.30 -3.45
C SER A 122 11.47 -1.48 -4.40
N LEU A 123 11.44 -2.58 -5.13
CA LEU A 123 10.35 -2.91 -6.05
C LEU A 123 9.03 -3.11 -5.32
N ALA A 124 9.03 -3.84 -4.20
CA ALA A 124 7.82 -4.12 -3.42
C ALA A 124 7.26 -2.85 -2.77
N LEU A 125 8.12 -1.95 -2.28
CA LEU A 125 7.69 -0.68 -1.71
C LEU A 125 7.05 0.23 -2.77
N LYS A 126 7.72 0.41 -3.92
CA LYS A 126 7.18 1.18 -5.06
C LYS A 126 5.88 0.56 -5.58
N SER A 127 5.84 -0.78 -5.70
CA SER A 127 4.64 -1.51 -6.11
C SER A 127 3.48 -1.29 -5.15
N THR A 128 3.73 -1.31 -3.84
CA THR A 128 2.74 -1.06 -2.78
C THR A 128 2.16 0.35 -2.89
N TRP A 129 3.00 1.37 -3.06
CA TRP A 129 2.53 2.75 -3.23
C TRP A 129 1.81 2.99 -4.56
N SER A 130 2.30 2.39 -5.65
CA SER A 130 1.70 2.53 -6.99
C SER A 130 0.23 2.07 -7.04
N GLN A 131 -0.21 1.25 -6.07
CA GLN A 131 -1.59 0.78 -6.00
C GLN A 131 -2.59 1.91 -5.75
N LEU A 132 -2.18 2.98 -5.07
CA LEU A 132 -2.99 4.19 -4.88
C LEU A 132 -3.35 4.87 -6.19
N PHE A 133 -2.51 4.70 -7.21
CA PHE A 133 -2.59 5.34 -8.51
C PHE A 133 -3.04 4.38 -9.62
N ARG A 134 -3.51 3.16 -9.28
CA ARG A 134 -4.21 2.29 -10.24
C ARG A 134 -5.50 2.98 -10.68
N ALA A 135 -5.94 2.77 -11.92
CA ALA A 135 -7.18 3.35 -12.44
C ALA A 135 -8.39 3.08 -11.53
N ARG A 136 -8.54 1.83 -11.04
CA ARG A 136 -9.58 1.47 -10.07
C ARG A 136 -9.52 2.26 -8.76
N SER A 137 -8.32 2.58 -8.30
CA SER A 137 -8.07 3.35 -7.08
C SER A 137 -8.41 4.81 -7.28
N LEU A 138 -7.91 5.42 -8.37
CA LEU A 138 -8.25 6.80 -8.73
C LEU A 138 -9.77 6.99 -8.88
N LEU A 139 -10.45 6.07 -9.56
CA LEU A 139 -11.90 6.09 -9.69
C LEU A 139 -12.59 5.98 -8.32
N TYR A 140 -12.12 5.10 -7.44
CA TYR A 140 -12.66 4.98 -6.08
C TYR A 140 -12.48 6.27 -5.29
N TRP A 141 -11.27 6.84 -5.23
CA TRP A 141 -11.00 8.07 -4.49
C TRP A 141 -11.91 9.20 -4.97
N GLN A 142 -12.03 9.37 -6.29
CA GLN A 142 -12.87 10.39 -6.87
C GLN A 142 -14.36 10.18 -6.58
N ARG A 143 -14.89 8.95 -6.70
CA ARG A 143 -16.31 8.64 -6.43
C ARG A 143 -16.71 8.94 -4.99
N PHE A 144 -15.80 8.68 -4.05
CA PHE A 144 -15.99 9.05 -2.64
C PHE A 144 -15.49 10.47 -2.34
N GLY A 145 -15.10 11.22 -3.37
CA GLY A 145 -14.58 12.59 -3.31
C GLY A 145 -13.37 12.78 -2.38
N PHE A 146 -12.59 11.72 -2.16
CA PHE A 146 -11.32 11.81 -1.46
C PHE A 146 -10.30 12.47 -2.37
N ASP A 147 -9.70 13.54 -1.84
CA ASP A 147 -8.54 14.14 -2.45
C ASP A 147 -7.33 13.22 -2.24
N ILE A 148 -6.85 12.60 -3.31
CA ILE A 148 -5.69 11.70 -3.30
C ILE A 148 -4.43 12.38 -2.72
N ARG A 149 -4.31 13.72 -2.80
CA ARG A 149 -3.22 14.48 -2.16
C ARG A 149 -3.26 14.43 -0.64
N LYS A 150 -4.44 14.19 -0.07
CA LYS A 150 -4.67 14.13 1.39
C LYS A 150 -4.65 12.70 1.90
N ILE A 151 -4.57 11.71 1.01
CA ILE A 151 -4.41 10.31 1.38
C ILE A 151 -2.97 10.10 1.82
N ARG A 152 -2.79 9.64 3.05
CA ARG A 152 -1.49 9.29 3.62
C ARG A 152 -1.41 7.78 3.68
N SER A 153 -0.41 7.18 3.03
CA SER A 153 -0.19 5.74 3.03
C SER A 153 1.13 5.38 3.68
N ALA A 154 1.05 4.81 4.87
CA ALA A 154 2.18 4.11 5.47
C ALA A 154 2.26 2.68 4.92
N VAL A 155 3.40 2.01 5.10
CA VAL A 155 3.56 0.60 4.72
C VAL A 155 4.10 -0.17 5.91
N LEU A 156 3.30 -1.12 6.40
CA LEU A 156 3.73 -2.09 7.39
C LEU A 156 4.53 -3.19 6.71
N VAL A 157 5.75 -3.42 7.19
CA VAL A 157 6.66 -4.46 6.70
C VAL A 157 6.85 -5.50 7.80
N GLN A 158 6.56 -6.75 7.47
CA GLN A 158 6.62 -7.88 8.40
C GLN A 158 7.28 -9.09 7.73
N PRO A 159 7.89 -9.99 8.49
CA PRO A 159 8.35 -11.26 7.97
C PRO A 159 7.16 -12.11 7.52
N LEU A 160 7.26 -12.70 6.33
CA LEU A 160 6.28 -13.67 5.86
C LEU A 160 6.64 -15.04 6.45
N ARG A 161 5.90 -15.44 7.48
CA ARG A 161 6.12 -16.73 8.16
C ARG A 161 5.45 -17.87 7.40
N LYS A 162 6.11 -19.04 7.41
CA LYS A 162 5.48 -20.28 6.98
C LYS A 162 4.38 -20.64 7.98
N VAL A 163 3.14 -20.67 7.50
CA VAL A 163 1.96 -21.01 8.31
C VAL A 163 1.26 -22.23 7.72
N ILE A 164 0.76 -23.10 8.60
CA ILE A 164 -0.01 -24.28 8.21
C ILE A 164 -1.48 -23.94 7.92
N ALA A 165 -2.00 -22.88 8.54
CA ALA A 165 -3.35 -22.39 8.34
C ALA A 165 -3.42 -20.87 8.62
N SER A 166 -4.44 -20.23 8.07
CA SER A 166 -4.77 -18.83 8.29
C SER A 166 -6.28 -18.65 8.24
N GLY A 167 -6.78 -17.55 8.79
CA GLY A 167 -8.22 -17.37 8.91
C GLY A 167 -8.65 -15.99 9.35
N GLU A 168 -9.96 -15.83 9.46
CA GLU A 168 -10.63 -14.64 10.00
C GLU A 168 -11.47 -15.06 11.19
N LEU A 169 -11.43 -14.25 12.25
CA LEU A 169 -12.32 -14.34 13.40
C LEU A 169 -13.24 -13.12 13.36
N VAL A 170 -14.54 -13.36 13.24
CA VAL A 170 -15.56 -12.33 13.44
C VAL A 170 -16.17 -12.56 14.82
N ALA A 171 -15.91 -11.63 15.73
CA ALA A 171 -16.45 -11.64 17.08
C ALA A 171 -17.48 -10.52 17.23
N ASN A 172 -18.69 -10.87 17.66
CA ASN A 172 -19.71 -9.92 18.11
C ASN A 172 -20.18 -10.32 19.52
N SER A 173 -21.07 -9.54 20.14
CA SER A 173 -21.43 -9.71 21.56
C SER A 173 -22.00 -11.09 21.92
N SER A 174 -22.44 -11.87 20.94
CA SER A 174 -23.16 -13.12 21.14
C SER A 174 -22.61 -14.30 20.35
N ILE A 175 -21.84 -14.06 19.28
CA ILE A 175 -21.36 -15.10 18.35
C ILE A 175 -19.88 -14.87 18.03
N PHE A 176 -19.15 -15.98 17.96
CA PHE A 176 -17.81 -16.04 17.37
C PHE A 176 -17.86 -16.92 16.12
N GLU A 177 -17.51 -16.36 14.98
CA GLU A 177 -17.39 -17.10 13.72
C GLU A 177 -15.91 -17.16 13.33
N ILE A 178 -15.39 -18.37 13.15
CA ILE A 178 -14.01 -18.61 12.71
C ILE A 178 -14.04 -19.24 11.32
N LYS A 179 -13.42 -18.56 10.35
CA LYS A 179 -13.18 -19.09 9.01
C LYS A 179 -11.70 -19.40 8.88
N ALA A 180 -11.36 -20.65 8.60
CA ALA A 180 -9.96 -21.09 8.45
C ALA A 180 -9.73 -21.72 7.08
N ASN A 181 -8.54 -21.47 6.53
CA ASN A 181 -8.04 -22.03 5.29
C ASN A 181 -6.64 -22.60 5.53
N LEU A 182 -6.28 -23.65 4.78
CA LEU A 182 -4.92 -24.19 4.80
C LEU A 182 -3.95 -23.22 4.11
N GLY A 183 -2.76 -23.06 4.69
CA GLY A 183 -1.72 -22.17 4.17
C GLY A 183 -1.98 -20.67 4.40
N ILE A 184 -1.40 -19.83 3.54
CA ILE A 184 -1.37 -18.36 3.67
C ILE A 184 -2.70 -17.75 3.19
N GLY A 185 -3.20 -16.75 3.92
CA GLY A 185 -4.57 -16.19 3.82
C GLY A 185 -4.92 -15.38 2.56
N ASN A 186 -4.18 -15.53 1.47
CA ASN A 186 -4.43 -14.81 0.22
C ASN A 186 -5.24 -15.62 -0.81
N CYS A 187 -5.75 -16.81 -0.47
CA CYS A 187 -6.38 -17.71 -1.44
C CYS A 187 -7.89 -17.51 -1.68
N ASN A 188 -8.63 -16.84 -0.78
CA ASN A 188 -10.12 -16.89 -0.80
C ASN A 188 -10.82 -15.53 -0.81
N GLN A 189 -10.37 -14.59 -1.65
CA GLN A 189 -11.10 -13.34 -1.92
C GLN A 189 -11.80 -13.32 -3.29
N LYS A 190 -12.07 -14.52 -3.85
CA LYS A 190 -12.95 -14.72 -4.99
C LYS A 190 -14.02 -15.74 -4.65
N ARG A 191 -15.22 -15.26 -4.35
CA ARG A 191 -16.51 -15.75 -4.87
C ARG A 191 -17.62 -14.83 -4.42
#